data_AF-A0A936JT94-F1
#
_entry.id   AF-A0A936JT94-F1
#
_cell.length_a   1.000
_cell.length_b   1.000
_cell.length_c   1.000
_cell.angle_alpha   90.00
_cell.angle_beta   90.00
_cell.angle_gamma   90.00
#
_symmetry.space_group_name_H-M   'P 1'
#
loop_
_entity.id
_entity.type
_entity.pdbx_description
1 polymer ?
#
loop_
_entity_poly.entity_id
_entity_poly.type
_entity_poly.pdbx_seq_one_letter_code
_entity_poly.pdbx_strand_id
1 'polypeptide(L)'
;MSGGLMLSDGSGGPVARCKHCGVQAVGPCAQCRGPVCGDCCVLTQGGVKVWAICLSCSDRSGTSLRSGWWMVIRWIAVPIVLLALVVVLLEVWSRR
;
A
#
# COMPACT_ATOMS: atom_id res chain seq x y z
N MET A 1 24.51 -15.28 -44.87
CA MET A 1 23.22 -15.03 -44.18
C MET A 1 23.43 -15.30 -42.71
N SER A 2 23.90 -14.30 -41.96
CA SER A 2 24.09 -14.39 -40.52
C SER A 2 22.96 -13.58 -39.88
N GLY A 3 21.90 -14.27 -39.47
CA GLY A 3 20.78 -13.67 -38.74
C GLY A 3 21.26 -13.25 -37.36
N GLY A 4 21.61 -11.97 -37.23
CA GLY A 4 21.82 -11.34 -35.93
C GLY A 4 20.50 -11.33 -35.17
N LEU A 5 20.43 -12.13 -34.11
CA LEU A 5 19.38 -12.03 -33.12
C LEU A 5 19.61 -10.73 -32.34
N MET A 6 18.98 -9.65 -32.80
CA MET A 6 18.76 -8.47 -31.99
C MET A 6 17.78 -8.84 -30.88
N LEU A 7 18.31 -9.21 -29.71
CA LEU A 7 17.59 -9.00 -28.47
C LEU A 7 17.38 -7.50 -28.36
N SER A 8 16.19 -7.05 -28.77
CA SER A 8 15.67 -5.73 -28.42
C SER A 8 15.46 -5.69 -26.91
N ASP A 9 16.54 -5.42 -26.17
CA ASP A 9 16.48 -4.93 -24.80
C ASP A 9 15.89 -3.50 -24.85
N GLY A 10 14.56 -3.45 -25.02
CA GLY A 10 13.76 -2.24 -25.00
C GLY A 10 13.68 -1.63 -23.60
N SER A 11 14.81 -1.15 -23.07
CA SER A 11 14.82 -0.28 -21.89
C SER A 11 15.79 0.89 -22.01
N GLY A 12 16.01 1.38 -23.24
CA GLY A 12 16.50 2.74 -23.50
C GLY A 12 15.48 3.83 -23.15
N GLY A 13 14.72 3.67 -22.06
CA GLY A 13 13.91 4.72 -21.46
C GLY A 13 14.78 5.57 -20.51
N PRO A 14 14.40 6.81 -20.20
CA PRO A 14 15.16 7.67 -19.29
C PRO A 14 15.46 6.88 -18.03
N VAL A 15 16.75 6.75 -17.70
CA VAL A 15 17.23 6.03 -16.51
C VAL A 15 16.40 6.52 -15.33
N ALA A 16 15.42 5.71 -14.91
CA ALA A 16 14.49 6.14 -13.89
C ALA A 16 15.33 6.38 -12.64
N ARG A 17 15.29 7.60 -12.10
CA ARG A 17 16.04 7.92 -10.91
C ARG A 17 15.23 7.55 -9.70
N CYS A 18 15.90 7.04 -8.67
CA CYS A 18 15.26 6.80 -7.39
C CYS A 18 14.68 8.10 -6.87
N LYS A 19 13.39 8.08 -6.50
CA LYS A 19 12.71 9.25 -5.94
C LYS A 19 13.25 9.72 -4.58
N HIS A 20 14.14 8.96 -3.94
CA HIS A 20 14.71 9.26 -2.63
C HIS A 20 16.14 9.78 -2.72
N CYS A 21 17.03 9.05 -3.39
CA CYS A 21 18.46 9.39 -3.46
C CYS A 21 18.93 9.82 -4.85
N GLY A 22 18.07 9.78 -5.88
CA GLY A 22 18.41 10.22 -7.24
C GLY A 22 19.34 9.29 -8.04
N VAL A 23 19.84 8.20 -7.42
CA VAL A 23 20.66 7.20 -8.12
C VAL A 23 19.82 6.36 -9.10
N GLN A 24 20.48 5.58 -9.96
CA GLN A 24 19.81 4.70 -10.92
C GLN A 24 18.84 3.74 -10.21
N ALA A 25 17.56 3.80 -10.59
CA ALA A 25 16.56 2.89 -10.08
C ALA A 25 16.72 1.51 -10.72
N VAL A 26 16.54 0.48 -9.89
CA VAL A 26 16.64 -0.92 -10.30
C VAL A 26 15.25 -1.48 -10.63
N GLY A 27 14.18 -0.87 -10.09
CA GLY A 27 12.81 -1.25 -10.41
C GLY A 27 11.73 -0.44 -9.67
N PRO A 28 10.45 -0.70 -9.96
CA PRO A 28 9.33 -0.06 -9.28
C PRO A 28 9.04 -0.69 -7.92
N CYS A 29 8.66 0.13 -6.94
CA CYS A 29 8.17 -0.34 -5.64
C CYS A 29 6.82 -1.06 -5.77
N ALA A 30 6.66 -2.21 -5.11
CA ALA A 30 5.43 -3.02 -5.21
C ALA A 30 4.15 -2.29 -4.77
N GLN A 31 4.25 -1.32 -3.86
CA GLN A 31 3.09 -0.62 -3.30
C GLN A 31 2.75 0.69 -4.00
N CYS A 32 3.75 1.56 -4.24
CA CYS A 32 3.52 2.87 -4.86
C CYS A 32 3.85 2.92 -6.35
N ARG A 33 4.39 1.84 -6.92
CA ARG A 33 4.88 1.71 -8.30
C ARG A 33 5.93 2.74 -8.74
N GLY A 34 6.42 3.58 -7.83
CA GLY A 34 7.46 4.57 -8.10
C GLY A 34 8.86 3.94 -8.23
N PRO A 35 9.77 4.55 -9.01
CA PRO A 35 11.12 4.04 -9.24
C PRO A 35 11.99 4.15 -7.99
N VAL A 36 12.65 3.04 -7.62
CA VAL A 36 13.51 2.93 -6.44
C VAL A 36 14.81 2.18 -6.73
N CYS A 37 15.89 2.53 -6.04
CA CYS A 37 17.14 1.79 -6.05
C CYS A 37 17.15 0.69 -4.98
N GLY A 38 18.15 -0.21 -5.04
CA GLY A 38 18.32 -1.31 -4.08
C GLY A 38 18.52 -0.83 -2.64
N ASP A 39 19.20 0.30 -2.42
CA ASP A 39 19.49 0.81 -1.07
C ASP A 39 18.31 1.54 -0.42
N CYS A 40 17.41 2.13 -1.23
CA CYS A 40 16.22 2.82 -0.75
C CYS A 40 14.98 1.90 -0.70
N CYS A 41 15.17 0.59 -0.76
CA CYS A 41 14.12 -0.41 -0.66
C CYS A 41 14.41 -1.42 0.47
N VAL A 42 13.35 -1.90 1.11
CA VAL A 42 13.39 -2.98 2.08
C VAL A 42 12.83 -4.22 1.39
N LEU A 43 13.58 -5.32 1.46
CA LEU A 43 13.13 -6.64 1.03
C LEU A 43 12.25 -7.22 2.14
N THR A 44 10.95 -7.08 2.01
CA THR A 44 10.01 -7.72 2.93
C THR A 44 9.70 -9.13 2.43
N GLN A 45 10.09 -10.15 3.18
CA GLN A 45 9.65 -11.54 2.94
C GLN A 45 8.26 -11.73 3.56
N GLY A 46 7.21 -11.46 2.78
CA GLY A 46 5.86 -11.88 3.11
C GLY A 46 5.53 -13.20 2.42
N GLY A 47 5.81 -14.34 3.06
CA GLY A 47 5.42 -15.65 2.55
C GLY A 47 6.32 -16.20 1.45
N VAL A 48 5.88 -16.16 0.18
CA VAL A 48 6.41 -17.01 -0.92
C VAL A 48 7.03 -16.20 -2.09
N LYS A 49 6.88 -14.87 -2.10
CA LYS A 49 7.51 -13.99 -3.10
C LYS A 49 8.27 -12.86 -2.43
N VAL A 50 9.49 -12.62 -2.93
CA VAL A 50 10.31 -11.48 -2.53
C VAL A 50 9.87 -10.27 -3.34
N TRP A 51 9.47 -9.20 -2.66
CA TRP A 51 9.13 -7.93 -3.30
C TRP A 51 9.87 -6.78 -2.61
N ALA A 52 10.28 -5.80 -3.41
CA ALA A 52 10.94 -4.59 -2.94
C ALA A 52 9.91 -3.50 -2.61
N ILE A 53 9.89 -3.05 -1.36
CA ILE A 53 9.04 -1.94 -0.89
C ILE A 53 9.93 -0.75 -0.57
N CYS A 54 9.52 0.46 -0.98
CA CYS A 54 10.25 1.70 -0.70
C CYS A 54 10.28 2.02 0.80
N LEU A 55 11.36 2.64 1.32
CA LEU A 55 11.43 3.01 2.75
C LEU A 55 10.25 3.88 3.21
N SER A 56 9.83 4.87 2.42
CA SER A 56 8.63 5.65 2.77
C SER A 56 7.34 4.84 2.76
N CYS A 57 7.30 3.74 2.01
CA CYS A 57 6.17 2.82 1.95
C CYS A 57 6.20 1.89 3.16
N SER A 58 7.38 1.43 3.60
CA SER A 58 7.53 0.66 4.83
C SER A 58 7.19 1.50 6.07
N ASP A 59 7.63 2.75 6.13
CA ASP A 59 7.27 3.68 7.22
C ASP A 59 5.76 3.94 7.26
N ARG A 60 5.13 4.07 6.08
CA ARG A 60 3.68 4.18 5.98
C ARG A 60 2.96 2.85 6.19
N SER A 61 3.60 1.70 6.06
CA SER A 61 2.92 0.40 6.22
C SER A 61 2.40 0.20 7.64
N GLY A 62 3.08 0.77 8.66
CA GLY A 62 2.58 0.84 10.04
C GLY A 62 1.35 1.72 10.22
N THR A 63 1.09 2.67 9.31
CA THR A 63 -0.10 3.54 9.31
C THR A 63 -1.16 3.13 8.27
N SER A 64 -0.83 2.26 7.32
CA SER A 64 -1.72 1.82 6.24
C SER A 64 -2.84 0.90 6.73
N LEU A 65 -2.60 0.14 7.81
CA LEU A 65 -3.65 -0.58 8.52
C LEU A 65 -4.70 0.35 9.11
N ARG A 66 -4.37 1.62 9.41
CA ARG A 66 -5.29 2.58 10.04
C ARG A 66 -6.43 3.01 9.11
N SER A 67 -6.19 3.14 7.79
CA SER A 67 -7.26 3.48 6.84
C SER A 67 -8.17 2.28 6.54
N GLY A 68 -7.61 1.07 6.47
CA GLY A 68 -8.40 -0.17 6.35
C GLY A 68 -9.19 -0.49 7.61
N TRP A 69 -8.59 -0.29 8.79
CA TRP A 69 -9.26 -0.42 10.08
C TRP A 69 -10.42 0.54 10.27
N TRP A 70 -10.37 1.75 9.67
CA TRP A 70 -11.51 2.67 9.73
C TRP A 70 -12.77 2.08 9.08
N MET A 71 -12.62 1.31 7.99
CA MET A 71 -13.75 0.61 7.37
C MET A 71 -14.32 -0.46 8.30
N VAL A 72 -13.46 -1.23 8.97
CA VAL A 72 -13.84 -2.28 9.93
C VAL A 72 -14.49 -1.68 11.19
N ILE A 73 -13.86 -0.68 11.80
CA ILE A 73 -14.39 0.05 12.97
C ILE A 73 -15.75 0.65 12.62
N ARG A 74 -15.89 1.29 11.46
CA ARG A 74 -17.17 1.87 11.04
C ARG A 74 -18.24 0.79 10.87
N TRP A 75 -17.88 -0.35 10.30
CA TRP A 75 -18.80 -1.49 10.13
C TRP A 75 -19.32 -2.04 11.45
N ILE A 76 -18.49 -2.05 12.50
CA ILE A 76 -18.85 -2.50 13.85
C ILE A 76 -19.57 -1.41 14.64
N ALA A 77 -19.12 -0.15 14.54
CA ALA A 77 -19.68 0.96 15.28
C ALA A 77 -21.10 1.32 14.84
N VAL A 78 -21.41 1.21 13.54
CA VAL A 78 -22.74 1.50 12.99
C VAL A 78 -23.86 0.68 13.66
N PRO A 79 -23.80 -0.67 13.72
CA PRO A 79 -24.86 -1.45 14.37
C PRO A 79 -24.93 -1.17 15.88
N ILE A 80 -23.80 -0.95 16.56
CA ILE A 80 -23.79 -0.63 17.99
C ILE A 80 -24.50 0.71 18.26
N VAL A 81 -24.18 1.76 17.49
CA VAL A 81 -24.81 3.07 17.62
C VAL A 81 -26.29 3.02 17.28
N LEU A 82 -26.66 2.25 16.24
CA LEU A 82 -28.06 2.05 15.87
C LEU A 82 -28.86 1.40 17.01
N LEU A 83 -28.33 0.33 17.60
CA LEU A 83 -28.97 -0.36 18.73
C LEU A 83 -29.07 0.56 19.95
N ALA A 84 -28.00 1.30 20.27
CA ALA A 84 -28.02 2.26 21.36
C ALA A 84 -29.11 3.33 21.18
N LEU A 85 -29.28 3.85 19.95
CA LEU A 85 -30.34 4.82 19.62
C LEU A 85 -31.74 4.25 19.83
N VAL A 86 -31.98 3.00 19.39
CA VAL A 86 -33.27 2.31 19.58
C VAL A 86 -33.59 2.14 21.06
N VAL A 87 -32.61 1.72 21.87
CA VAL A 87 -32.79 1.56 23.32
C VAL A 87 -33.12 2.90 23.98
N VAL A 88 -32.40 3.97 23.66
CA VAL A 88 -32.66 5.31 24.21
C VAL A 88 -34.06 5.80 23.80
N LEU A 89 -34.47 5.59 22.56
CA LEU A 89 -35.81 5.95 22.08
C LEU A 89 -36.92 5.21 22.83
N LEU A 90 -36.75 3.90 23.05
CA LEU A 90 -37.68 3.08 23.81
C LEU A 90 -37.76 3.50 25.28
N GLU A 91 -36.62 3.81 25.90
CA GLU A 91 -36.60 4.28 27.29
C GLU A 91 -37.30 5.63 27.43
N VAL A 92 -37.07 6.57 26.51
CA VAL A 92 -37.74 7.87 26.51
C VAL A 92 -39.25 7.73 26.28
N TRP A 93 -39.67 6.82 25.40
CA TRP A 93 -41.10 6.54 25.19
C TRP A 93 -41.76 5.85 26.38
N SER A 94 -41.05 4.93 27.05
CA SER A 94 -41.57 4.23 28.23
C SER A 94 -41.64 5.11 29.48
N ARG A 95 -40.80 6.15 29.57
CA ARG A 95 -40.81 7.11 30.67
C ARG A 95 -41.82 8.24 30.47
N ARG A 96 -42.38 8.40 29.26
CA ARG A 96 -43.50 9.30 28.97
C ARG A 96 -44.82 8.61 29.20
#